data_AF-A0A2W6DJ24-F1
#
_entry.id   AF-A0A2W6DJ24-F1
#
_cell.length_a   1.000
_cell.length_b   1.000
_cell.length_c   1.000
_cell.angle_alpha   90.00
_cell.angle_beta   90.00
_cell.angle_gamma   90.00
#
_symmetry.space_group_name_H-M   'P 1'
#
loop_
_entity.id
_entity.type
_entity.pdbx_description
1 polymer ?
#
loop_
_entity_poly.entity_id
_entity_poly.type
_entity_poly.pdbx_seq_one_letter_code
_entity_poly.pdbx_strand_id
1 'polypeptide(L)'
;MPDIVISAATQVLAHVPSLARHGSKPRRELPRDPAVADAFASALRTFDQAVAYPANQAYINALHPRDLPPRPWTGGESEGADGGTVAGADGTDSPDVTGPPRAPRWSRSGEIMPEIEFLGLMAGIDDFDLLALSPGAAELAAAALSRHPLAKHFDLDRIERSQGDLDSVTHAAGALEVIAGTAAMRCGQVDDESLSAHVLLDNLAAKATATLATLHLLERQGIEPTSIDYVLGCGEEAIG
;
A
#
# COMPACT_ATOMS: atom_id res chain seq x y z
N MET A 1 25.89 -28.35 12.36
CA MET A 1 24.67 -27.51 12.33
C MET A 1 24.25 -27.42 10.87
N PRO A 2 22.98 -27.62 10.51
CA PRO A 2 22.53 -27.18 9.20
C PRO A 2 22.79 -25.67 9.11
N ASP A 3 23.35 -25.23 7.98
CA ASP A 3 23.50 -23.81 7.71
C ASP A 3 22.11 -23.17 7.67
N ILE A 4 21.93 -22.05 8.36
CA ILE A 4 20.71 -21.25 8.23
C ILE A 4 20.79 -20.59 6.86
N VAL A 5 19.99 -21.08 5.91
CA VAL A 5 19.95 -20.57 4.54
C VAL A 5 18.70 -19.73 4.36
N ILE A 6 18.88 -18.45 4.03
CA ILE A 6 17.81 -17.64 3.43
C ILE A 6 17.77 -18.00 1.95
N SER A 7 16.78 -18.80 1.54
CA SER A 7 16.65 -19.28 0.16
C SER A 7 16.02 -18.27 -0.78
N ALA A 8 15.13 -17.41 -0.27
CA ALA A 8 14.43 -16.39 -1.04
C ALA A 8 13.92 -15.27 -0.13
N ALA A 9 13.72 -14.09 -0.71
CA ALA A 9 13.14 -12.93 -0.04
C ALA A 9 12.33 -12.09 -1.04
N THR A 10 11.28 -11.44 -0.56
CA THR A 10 10.43 -10.53 -1.31
C THR A 10 10.18 -9.26 -0.51
N GLN A 11 10.00 -8.14 -1.20
CA GLN A 11 9.84 -6.82 -0.61
C GLN A 11 8.62 -6.12 -1.19
N VAL A 12 7.79 -5.55 -0.34
CA VAL A 12 6.56 -4.85 -0.75
C VAL A 12 6.57 -3.47 -0.13
N LEU A 13 6.26 -2.46 -0.95
CA LEU A 13 6.04 -1.09 -0.50
C LEU A 13 4.65 -0.66 -0.93
N ALA A 14 3.75 -0.42 0.01
CA ALA A 14 2.44 0.17 -0.29
C ALA A 14 2.58 1.70 -0.32
N HIS A 15 2.25 2.33 -1.45
CA HIS A 15 2.23 3.79 -1.58
C HIS A 15 0.86 4.32 -1.17
N VAL A 16 0.74 4.76 0.08
CA VAL A 16 -0.52 5.16 0.73
C VAL A 16 -0.48 6.61 1.26
N PRO A 17 -0.35 7.61 0.36
CA PRO A 17 -0.18 9.01 0.78
C PRO A 17 -1.34 9.52 1.64
N SER A 18 -2.57 9.04 1.43
CA SER A 18 -3.74 9.46 2.19
C SER A 18 -3.71 8.95 3.64
N LEU A 19 -3.03 7.82 3.89
CA LEU A 19 -2.90 7.23 5.23
C LEU A 19 -1.83 7.91 6.08
N ALA A 20 -0.86 8.60 5.46
CA ALA A 20 0.26 9.21 6.16
C ALA A 20 -0.17 10.19 7.27
N ARG A 21 -1.35 10.82 7.13
CA ARG A 21 -1.92 11.73 8.13
C ARG A 21 -2.26 11.06 9.47
N HIS A 22 -2.40 9.73 9.49
CA HIS A 22 -2.72 8.95 10.68
C HIS A 22 -1.50 8.60 11.52
N GLY A 23 -0.29 8.84 11.00
CA GLY A 23 0.95 8.67 11.74
C GLY A 23 0.98 9.51 13.03
N SER A 24 1.72 9.02 14.03
CA SER A 24 1.77 9.60 15.39
C SER A 24 2.08 11.10 15.42
N LYS A 25 3.00 11.58 14.57
CA LYS A 25 3.35 13.01 14.48
C LYS A 25 2.31 13.79 13.66
N PRO A 26 1.97 13.41 12.41
CA PRO A 26 0.90 14.06 11.65
C PRO A 26 -0.41 14.24 12.43
N ARG A 27 -0.91 13.17 13.07
CA ARG A 27 -2.17 13.23 13.83
C ARG A 27 -2.20 14.31 14.92
N ARG A 28 -1.06 14.59 15.55
CA ARG A 28 -0.95 15.59 16.63
C ARG A 28 -0.75 17.00 16.13
N GLU A 29 -0.04 17.18 15.01
CA GLU A 29 0.39 18.51 14.56
C GLU A 29 -0.51 19.10 13.47
N LEU A 30 -1.02 18.29 12.53
CA LEU A 30 -1.85 18.81 11.43
C LEU A 30 -3.11 19.57 11.92
N PRO A 31 -3.82 19.13 12.98
CA PRO A 31 -4.98 19.89 13.46
C PRO A 31 -4.64 21.21 14.17
N ARG A 32 -3.36 21.44 14.54
CA ARG A 32 -2.94 22.61 15.32
C ARG A 32 -2.63 23.82 14.46
N ASP A 33 -2.22 23.60 13.22
CA ASP A 33 -1.78 24.64 12.31
C ASP A 33 -2.14 24.29 10.86
N PRO A 34 -3.12 24.99 10.25
CA PRO A 34 -3.49 24.79 8.84
C PRO A 34 -2.31 24.94 7.88
N ALA A 35 -1.34 25.82 8.15
CA ALA A 35 -0.19 25.99 7.28
C ALA A 35 0.71 24.74 7.26
N VAL A 36 0.81 24.03 8.40
CA VAL A 36 1.50 22.73 8.46
C VAL A 36 0.70 21.66 7.72
N ALA A 37 -0.63 21.69 7.81
CA ALA A 37 -1.49 20.77 7.07
C ALA A 37 -1.36 20.93 5.55
N ASP A 38 -1.35 22.17 5.07
CA ASP A 38 -1.19 22.50 3.64
C ASP A 38 0.20 22.12 3.14
N ALA A 39 1.24 22.41 3.92
CA ALA A 39 2.61 22.02 3.60
C ALA A 39 2.79 20.49 3.56
N PHE A 40 2.16 19.78 4.51
CA PHE A 40 2.14 18.32 4.52
C PHE A 40 1.46 17.75 3.29
N ALA A 41 0.25 18.22 2.96
CA ALA A 41 -0.50 17.76 1.80
C ALA A 41 0.26 18.02 0.49
N SER A 42 0.91 19.18 0.37
CA SER A 42 1.72 19.57 -0.79
C SER A 42 3.01 18.75 -0.93
N ALA A 43 3.48 18.13 0.15
CA ALA A 43 4.68 17.30 0.16
C ALA A 43 4.42 15.82 -0.18
N LEU A 44 3.16 15.38 -0.22
CA LEU A 44 2.80 14.01 -0.58
C LEU A 44 3.12 13.73 -2.05
N ARG A 45 3.73 12.57 -2.30
CA ARG A 45 4.06 12.13 -3.66
C ARG A 45 2.87 11.46 -4.32
N THR A 46 2.71 11.71 -5.61
CA THR A 46 1.90 10.85 -6.49
C THR A 46 2.52 9.46 -6.58
N PHE A 47 1.74 8.47 -7.03
CA PHE A 47 2.25 7.13 -7.28
C PHE A 47 3.43 7.13 -8.27
N ASP A 48 3.35 7.94 -9.31
CA ASP A 48 4.39 8.02 -10.35
C ASP A 48 5.70 8.57 -9.81
N GLN A 49 5.62 9.60 -8.96
CA GLN A 49 6.77 10.12 -8.24
C GLN A 49 7.34 9.10 -7.24
N ALA A 50 6.48 8.32 -6.56
CA ALA A 50 6.93 7.27 -5.64
C ALA A 50 7.62 6.10 -6.38
N VAL A 51 7.14 5.73 -7.56
CA VAL A 51 7.77 4.73 -8.41
C VAL A 51 9.08 5.26 -9.00
N ALA A 52 9.13 6.52 -9.43
CA ALA A 52 10.35 7.13 -9.94
C ALA A 52 11.42 7.40 -8.86
N TYR A 53 11.06 7.30 -7.57
CA TYR A 53 11.97 7.60 -6.47
C TYR A 53 13.08 6.53 -6.35
N PRO A 54 14.38 6.89 -6.53
CA PRO A 54 15.46 5.90 -6.59
C PRO A 54 15.58 5.01 -5.36
N ALA A 55 15.28 5.55 -4.17
CA ALA A 55 15.33 4.75 -2.95
C ALA A 55 14.22 3.69 -2.91
N ASN A 56 13.03 3.97 -3.44
CA ASN A 56 11.97 2.97 -3.56
C ASN A 56 12.34 1.90 -4.60
N GLN A 57 12.98 2.29 -5.70
CA GLN A 57 13.52 1.34 -6.69
C GLN A 57 14.63 0.46 -6.09
N ALA A 58 15.47 1.01 -5.22
CA ALA A 58 16.46 0.22 -4.50
C ALA A 58 15.83 -0.71 -3.46
N TYR A 59 14.79 -0.25 -2.75
CA TYR A 59 14.02 -1.06 -1.80
C TYR A 59 13.44 -2.29 -2.49
N ILE A 60 12.74 -2.12 -3.61
CA ILE A 60 12.20 -3.28 -4.34
C ILE A 60 13.28 -4.05 -5.10
N ASN A 61 14.57 -3.70 -5.04
CA ASN A 61 15.67 -4.35 -5.79
C ASN A 61 15.53 -4.26 -7.33
N ALA A 62 15.00 -3.14 -7.81
CA ALA A 62 15.06 -2.74 -9.22
C ALA A 62 16.33 -1.92 -9.53
N LEU A 63 16.91 -1.27 -8.52
CA LEU A 63 18.17 -0.55 -8.57
C LEU A 63 19.11 -1.10 -7.49
N HIS A 64 20.37 -1.38 -7.80
CA HIS A 64 21.30 -1.85 -6.78
C HIS A 64 21.68 -0.66 -5.85
N PRO A 65 21.72 -0.81 -4.51
CA PRO A 65 21.94 0.33 -3.60
C PRO A 65 23.25 1.10 -3.80
N ARG A 66 24.30 0.46 -4.36
CA ARG A 66 25.56 1.14 -4.70
C ARG A 66 25.45 2.07 -5.91
N ASP A 67 24.38 1.93 -6.69
CA ASP A 67 24.12 2.71 -7.90
C ASP A 67 23.14 3.87 -7.63
N LEU A 68 22.76 4.08 -6.36
CA LEU A 68 21.95 5.23 -5.95
C LEU A 68 22.72 6.55 -6.20
N PRO A 69 22.01 7.61 -6.63
CA PRO A 69 22.63 8.93 -6.78
C PRO A 69 23.14 9.46 -5.42
N PRO A 70 24.03 10.46 -5.41
CA PRO A 70 24.42 11.15 -4.18
C PRO A 70 23.20 11.74 -3.43
N ARG A 71 23.25 11.72 -2.10
CA ARG A 71 22.24 12.35 -1.24
C ARG A 71 22.34 13.89 -1.28
N PRO A 72 21.26 14.63 -0.97
CA PRO A 72 19.94 14.13 -0.55
C PRO A 72 19.05 13.73 -1.73
N TRP A 73 18.25 12.68 -1.55
CA TRP A 73 17.29 12.21 -2.54
C TRP A 73 15.94 12.96 -2.46
N THR A 74 15.92 14.16 -1.88
CA THR A 74 14.68 14.91 -1.59
C THR A 74 14.26 15.83 -2.74
N GLY A 75 15.10 16.03 -3.75
CA GLY A 75 14.79 16.82 -4.95
C GLY A 75 14.25 15.93 -6.06
N GLY A 76 13.02 16.18 -6.50
CA GLY A 76 12.36 15.41 -7.55
C GLY A 76 11.74 16.33 -8.59
N GLU A 77 12.57 17.10 -9.29
CA GLU A 77 12.35 17.29 -10.72
C GLU A 77 13.30 16.32 -11.41
N SER A 78 12.81 15.12 -11.69
CA SER A 78 13.30 14.38 -12.83
C SER A 78 12.83 15.18 -14.04
N GLU A 79 13.69 15.97 -14.68
CA GLU A 79 13.40 16.59 -15.99
C GLU A 79 12.84 15.50 -16.92
N GLY A 80 11.55 15.56 -17.27
CA GLY A 80 10.95 14.65 -18.25
C GLY A 80 9.49 14.20 -18.06
N ALA A 81 8.74 14.71 -17.07
CA ALA A 81 7.31 14.41 -16.95
C ALA A 81 6.45 15.65 -17.23
N ASP A 82 6.51 16.14 -18.46
CA ASP A 82 5.47 17.05 -18.97
C ASP A 82 4.12 16.34 -18.96
N GLY A 83 3.12 17.04 -18.43
CA GLY A 83 1.78 16.53 -18.19
C GLY A 83 1.14 15.91 -19.44
N GLY A 84 0.94 14.59 -19.37
CA GLY A 84 0.17 13.82 -20.33
C GLY A 84 -1.01 13.15 -19.63
N THR A 85 -2.21 13.55 -20.02
CA THR A 85 -3.50 12.94 -19.65
C THR A 85 -3.48 11.41 -19.64
N VAL A 86 -4.09 10.84 -18.60
CA VAL A 86 -4.42 9.41 -18.46
C VAL A 86 -5.09 8.85 -19.72
N ALA A 87 -4.44 7.86 -20.34
CA ALA A 87 -5.05 6.96 -21.30
C ALA A 87 -4.48 5.55 -21.11
N GLY A 88 -5.40 4.61 -20.82
CA GLY A 88 -5.34 3.19 -21.22
C GLY A 88 -4.14 2.37 -20.77
N ALA A 89 -4.35 1.57 -19.73
CA ALA A 89 -3.60 0.34 -19.55
C ALA A 89 -4.02 -0.66 -20.64
N ASP A 90 -3.34 -0.65 -21.79
CA ASP A 90 -3.33 -1.76 -22.73
C ASP A 90 -1.90 -1.99 -23.21
N GLY A 91 -1.35 -3.14 -22.81
CA GLY A 91 -0.04 -3.61 -23.24
C GLY A 91 -0.05 -3.96 -24.73
N THR A 92 0.31 -3.00 -25.57
CA THR A 92 0.91 -3.28 -26.87
C THR A 92 2.08 -2.31 -27.07
N ASP A 93 3.30 -2.86 -27.08
CA ASP A 93 4.53 -2.14 -27.38
C ASP A 93 4.43 -1.51 -28.78
N SER A 94 4.22 -0.19 -28.84
CA SER A 94 4.57 0.62 -30.01
C SER A 94 5.98 1.21 -29.80
N PRO A 95 6.86 1.16 -30.80
CA PRO A 95 8.31 1.37 -30.59
C PRO A 95 8.75 2.84 -30.59
N ASP A 96 7.86 3.82 -30.44
CA ASP A 96 8.25 5.23 -30.63
C ASP A 96 7.55 6.22 -29.68
N VAL A 97 7.94 6.16 -28.40
CA VAL A 97 7.78 7.27 -27.46
C VAL A 97 9.16 7.60 -26.90
N THR A 98 9.77 8.67 -27.41
CA THR A 98 11.10 9.16 -27.02
C THR A 98 11.06 9.84 -25.65
N GLY A 99 10.88 9.05 -24.59
CA GLY A 99 11.11 9.44 -23.21
C GLY A 99 11.98 8.39 -22.50
N PRO A 100 12.67 8.72 -21.39
CA PRO A 100 13.33 7.71 -20.59
C PRO A 100 12.30 6.64 -20.16
N PRO A 101 12.67 5.35 -20.14
CA PRO A 101 11.75 4.30 -19.73
C PRO A 101 11.25 4.59 -18.31
N ARG A 102 9.92 4.57 -18.13
CA ARG A 102 9.30 4.79 -16.83
C ARG A 102 9.77 3.71 -15.86
N ALA A 103 10.17 4.11 -14.66
CA ALA A 103 10.58 3.17 -13.62
C ALA A 103 9.44 2.17 -13.33
N PRO A 104 9.74 0.88 -13.13
CA PRO A 104 8.71 -0.13 -12.97
C PRO A 104 8.17 -0.14 -11.52
N ARG A 105 6.87 -0.41 -11.35
CA ARG A 105 6.30 -0.75 -10.03
C ARG A 105 6.66 -2.18 -9.58
N TRP A 106 7.26 -2.98 -10.47
CA TRP A 106 7.61 -4.39 -10.25
C TRP A 106 9.12 -4.60 -10.37
N SER A 107 9.65 -5.54 -9.61
CA SER A 107 10.99 -6.08 -9.83
C SER A 107 10.99 -7.61 -9.73
N ARG A 108 12.17 -8.23 -9.86
CA ARG A 108 12.35 -9.68 -9.60
C ARG A 108 12.01 -10.09 -8.16
N SER A 109 12.10 -9.16 -7.22
CA SER A 109 11.98 -9.44 -5.78
C SER A 109 11.04 -8.47 -5.04
N GLY A 110 10.32 -7.59 -5.73
CA GLY A 110 9.36 -6.73 -5.03
C GLY A 110 8.32 -6.01 -5.88
N GLU A 111 7.52 -5.21 -5.18
CA GLU A 111 6.40 -4.44 -5.70
C GLU A 111 6.26 -3.10 -4.96
N ILE A 112 5.90 -2.06 -5.71
CA ILE A 112 5.30 -0.82 -5.18
C ILE A 112 3.79 -0.87 -5.51
N MET A 113 2.95 -1.10 -4.51
CA MET A 113 1.50 -1.23 -4.67
C MET A 113 0.82 0.14 -4.55
N PRO A 114 -0.11 0.52 -5.46
CA PRO A 114 -0.85 1.77 -5.36
C PRO A 114 -1.94 1.72 -4.28
N GLU A 115 -2.29 2.90 -3.74
CA GLU A 115 -3.22 3.06 -2.61
C GLU A 115 -4.56 2.33 -2.80
N ILE A 116 -5.19 2.41 -3.98
CA ILE A 116 -6.49 1.78 -4.21
C ILE A 116 -6.44 0.25 -4.17
N GLU A 117 -5.36 -0.35 -4.70
CA GLU A 117 -5.14 -1.80 -4.60
C GLU A 117 -4.87 -2.21 -3.15
N PHE A 118 -4.14 -1.37 -2.41
CA PHE A 118 -3.84 -1.64 -1.01
C PHE A 118 -5.06 -1.54 -0.11
N LEU A 119 -5.96 -0.57 -0.33
CA LEU A 119 -7.25 -0.47 0.36
C LEU A 119 -8.10 -1.72 0.11
N GLY A 120 -8.16 -2.18 -1.14
CA GLY A 120 -8.82 -3.44 -1.49
C GLY A 120 -8.19 -4.62 -0.78
N LEU A 121 -6.86 -4.74 -0.80
CA LEU A 121 -6.17 -5.84 -0.14
C LEU A 121 -6.47 -5.87 1.37
N MET A 122 -6.42 -4.72 2.04
CA MET A 122 -6.81 -4.61 3.46
C MET A 122 -8.25 -5.08 3.69
N ALA A 123 -9.20 -4.63 2.88
CA ALA A 123 -10.60 -5.05 2.97
C ALA A 123 -10.78 -6.56 2.70
N GLY A 124 -10.04 -7.11 1.74
CA GLY A 124 -10.07 -8.52 1.36
C GLY A 124 -9.47 -9.47 2.40
N ILE A 125 -8.74 -8.96 3.40
CA ILE A 125 -8.17 -9.77 4.49
C ILE A 125 -8.68 -9.36 5.87
N ASP A 126 -9.64 -8.45 5.93
CA ASP A 126 -10.28 -8.04 7.17
C ASP A 126 -11.36 -9.04 7.56
N ASP A 127 -10.99 -10.00 8.40
CA ASP A 127 -11.89 -11.04 8.88
C ASP A 127 -12.96 -10.52 9.85
N PHE A 128 -12.80 -9.29 10.35
CA PHE A 128 -13.66 -8.67 11.35
C PHE A 128 -14.58 -7.59 10.78
N ASP A 129 -14.53 -7.34 9.46
CA ASP A 129 -15.35 -6.35 8.75
C ASP A 129 -15.29 -4.94 9.40
N LEU A 130 -14.11 -4.55 9.86
CA LEU A 130 -13.84 -3.28 10.53
C LEU A 130 -13.67 -2.13 9.53
N LEU A 131 -12.96 -2.39 8.42
CA LEU A 131 -12.72 -1.46 7.32
C LEU A 131 -13.92 -1.46 6.38
N ALA A 132 -14.56 -0.30 6.22
CA ALA A 132 -15.56 -0.05 5.19
C ALA A 132 -14.99 0.84 4.09
N LEU A 133 -15.29 0.49 2.85
CA LEU A 133 -15.01 1.30 1.66
C LEU A 133 -16.29 1.98 1.16
N SER A 134 -16.17 3.10 0.46
CA SER A 134 -17.28 3.60 -0.33
C SER A 134 -17.59 2.62 -1.47
N PRO A 135 -18.83 2.56 -2.00
CA PRO A 135 -19.16 1.69 -3.12
C PRO A 135 -18.21 1.84 -4.32
N GLY A 136 -17.89 3.09 -4.69
CA GLY A 136 -16.95 3.36 -5.78
C GLY A 136 -15.51 2.93 -5.47
N ALA A 137 -15.06 3.08 -4.22
CA ALA A 137 -13.73 2.62 -3.83
C ALA A 137 -13.63 1.08 -3.83
N ALA A 138 -14.65 0.38 -3.35
CA ALA A 138 -14.70 -1.09 -3.38
C ALA A 138 -14.68 -1.62 -4.82
N GLU A 139 -15.50 -1.04 -5.71
CA GLU A 139 -15.55 -1.41 -7.14
C GLU A 139 -14.19 -1.17 -7.82
N LEU A 140 -13.59 0.01 -7.64
CA LEU A 140 -12.29 0.34 -8.21
C LEU A 140 -11.19 -0.59 -7.69
N ALA A 141 -11.20 -0.90 -6.40
CA ALA A 141 -10.21 -1.77 -5.78
C ALA A 141 -10.35 -3.22 -6.26
N ALA A 142 -11.56 -3.77 -6.31
CA ALA A 142 -11.82 -5.11 -6.83
C ALA A 142 -11.42 -5.22 -8.32
N ALA A 143 -11.80 -4.23 -9.14
CA ALA A 143 -11.43 -4.18 -10.55
C ALA A 143 -9.90 -4.12 -10.74
N ALA A 144 -9.20 -3.31 -9.95
CA ALA A 144 -7.74 -3.22 -10.00
C ALA A 144 -7.07 -4.54 -9.58
N LEU A 145 -7.50 -5.13 -8.45
CA LEU A 145 -6.93 -6.36 -7.92
C LEU A 145 -7.24 -7.58 -8.79
N SER A 146 -8.35 -7.59 -9.54
CA SER A 146 -8.64 -8.65 -10.52
C SER A 146 -7.59 -8.76 -11.63
N ARG A 147 -6.86 -7.68 -11.90
CA ARG A 147 -5.80 -7.59 -12.93
C ARG A 147 -4.40 -7.81 -12.35
N HIS A 148 -4.29 -7.92 -11.03
CA HIS A 148 -3.03 -8.11 -10.34
C HIS A 148 -2.46 -9.50 -10.67
N PRO A 149 -1.13 -9.68 -10.81
CA PRO A 149 -0.53 -10.99 -11.09
C PRO A 149 -0.89 -12.08 -10.08
N LEU A 150 -1.21 -11.68 -8.84
CA LEU A 150 -1.64 -12.54 -7.73
C LEU A 150 -3.16 -12.60 -7.53
N ALA A 151 -3.97 -12.15 -8.50
CA ALA A 151 -5.44 -12.05 -8.38
C ALA A 151 -6.11 -13.34 -7.88
N LYS A 152 -5.58 -14.51 -8.27
CA LYS A 152 -6.07 -15.83 -7.85
C LYS A 152 -6.05 -16.06 -6.32
N HIS A 153 -5.32 -15.23 -5.57
CA HIS A 153 -5.20 -15.32 -4.12
C HIS A 153 -6.04 -14.27 -3.37
N PHE A 154 -6.72 -13.37 -4.08
CA PHE A 154 -7.50 -12.30 -3.46
C PHE A 154 -8.98 -12.66 -3.41
N ASP A 155 -9.62 -12.39 -2.27
CA ASP A 155 -11.07 -12.54 -2.10
C ASP A 155 -11.78 -11.29 -2.63
N LEU A 156 -11.97 -11.24 -3.96
CA LEU A 156 -12.61 -10.10 -4.64
C LEU A 156 -14.06 -9.90 -4.17
N ASP A 157 -14.77 -10.99 -3.86
CA ASP A 157 -16.14 -10.93 -3.33
C ASP A 157 -16.18 -10.26 -1.95
N ARG A 158 -15.20 -10.51 -1.09
CA ARG A 158 -15.08 -9.80 0.21
C ARG A 158 -14.79 -8.33 0.01
N ILE A 159 -13.93 -7.98 -0.94
CA ILE A 159 -13.63 -6.57 -1.24
C ILE A 159 -14.91 -5.84 -1.66
N GLU A 160 -15.70 -6.42 -2.55
CA GLU A 160 -16.99 -5.85 -2.95
C GLU A 160 -17.98 -5.77 -1.78
N ARG A 161 -17.99 -6.77 -0.88
CA ARG A 161 -18.84 -6.77 0.32
C ARG A 161 -18.41 -5.78 1.40
N SER A 162 -17.18 -5.27 1.35
CA SER A 162 -16.68 -4.26 2.31
C SER A 162 -17.32 -2.87 2.11
N GLN A 163 -18.06 -2.68 1.01
CA GLN A 163 -18.75 -1.42 0.76
C GLN A 163 -19.78 -1.12 1.85
N GLY A 164 -19.85 0.13 2.31
CA GLY A 164 -20.80 0.53 3.34
C GLY A 164 -21.14 2.01 3.34
N ASP A 165 -22.12 2.37 4.17
CA ASP A 165 -22.45 3.75 4.48
C ASP A 165 -21.38 4.32 5.43
N LEU A 166 -20.42 5.06 4.86
CA LEU A 166 -19.30 5.62 5.61
C LEU A 166 -19.73 6.62 6.68
N ASP A 167 -20.83 7.34 6.48
CA ASP A 167 -21.35 8.27 7.49
C ASP A 167 -21.82 7.45 8.70
N SER A 168 -22.60 6.39 8.48
CA SER A 168 -23.01 5.47 9.55
C SER A 168 -21.82 4.90 10.33
N VAL A 169 -20.75 4.50 9.64
CA VAL A 169 -19.52 4.00 10.28
C VAL A 169 -18.86 5.06 11.15
N THR A 170 -18.66 6.27 10.61
CA THR A 170 -17.93 7.34 11.29
C THR A 170 -18.71 7.95 12.46
N HIS A 171 -20.03 7.79 12.51
CA HIS A 171 -20.85 8.17 13.68
C HIS A 171 -20.72 7.19 14.86
N ALA A 172 -20.17 5.99 14.65
CA ALA A 172 -19.94 5.04 15.73
C ALA A 172 -18.84 5.53 16.68
N ALA A 173 -19.01 5.25 17.98
CA ALA A 173 -18.03 5.67 18.98
C ALA A 173 -16.64 5.07 18.70
N GLY A 174 -15.61 5.91 18.69
CA GLY A 174 -14.22 5.52 18.46
C GLY A 174 -13.85 5.20 17.00
N ALA A 175 -14.80 5.31 16.06
CA ALA A 175 -14.51 5.10 14.64
C ALA A 175 -13.58 6.18 14.07
N LEU A 176 -12.94 5.86 12.95
CA LEU A 176 -11.99 6.71 12.26
C LEU A 176 -12.41 6.89 10.80
N GLU A 177 -12.51 8.15 10.34
CA GLU A 177 -12.49 8.45 8.91
C GLU A 177 -11.06 8.24 8.39
N VAL A 178 -10.84 7.16 7.64
CA VAL A 178 -9.50 6.79 7.14
C VAL A 178 -9.15 7.69 5.96
N ILE A 179 -10.06 7.81 4.99
CA ILE A 179 -9.94 8.70 3.85
C ILE A 179 -11.33 9.29 3.58
N ALA A 180 -11.41 10.62 3.57
CA ALA A 180 -12.67 11.33 3.39
C ALA A 180 -13.44 10.82 2.15
N GLY A 181 -14.69 10.40 2.36
CA GLY A 181 -15.57 9.85 1.32
C GLY A 181 -15.12 8.53 0.67
N THR A 182 -14.04 7.92 1.14
CA THR A 182 -13.42 6.73 0.50
C THR A 182 -13.34 5.53 1.44
N ALA A 183 -12.92 5.72 2.70
CA ALA A 183 -12.74 4.63 3.64
C ALA A 183 -12.95 5.07 5.10
N ALA A 184 -13.53 4.19 5.91
CA ALA A 184 -13.71 4.38 7.34
C ALA A 184 -13.41 3.08 8.11
N MET A 185 -12.86 3.22 9.32
CA MET A 185 -12.45 2.11 10.17
C MET A 185 -13.26 2.12 11.46
N ARG A 186 -13.82 0.96 11.84
CA ARG A 186 -14.50 0.78 13.12
C ARG A 186 -13.50 0.63 14.26
N CYS A 187 -13.91 1.08 15.43
CA CYS A 187 -13.25 0.69 16.67
C CYS A 187 -13.71 -0.72 17.05
N GLY A 188 -12.78 -1.57 17.49
CA GLY A 188 -13.13 -2.90 18.01
C GLY A 188 -13.78 -2.79 19.40
N GLN A 189 -13.21 -1.97 20.28
CA GLN A 189 -13.75 -1.69 21.61
C GLN A 189 -13.27 -0.33 22.11
N VAL A 190 -14.20 0.56 22.45
CA VAL A 190 -13.93 1.97 22.77
C VAL A 190 -13.00 2.16 23.98
N ASP A 191 -13.15 1.30 24.99
CA ASP A 191 -12.40 1.40 26.25
C ASP A 191 -11.07 0.60 26.23
N ASP A 192 -10.70 0.02 25.09
CA ASP A 192 -9.44 -0.70 24.90
C ASP A 192 -8.59 -0.02 23.83
N GLU A 193 -7.49 0.62 24.26
CA GLU A 193 -6.59 1.33 23.36
C GLU A 193 -6.02 0.43 22.26
N SER A 194 -5.79 -0.85 22.56
CA SER A 194 -5.28 -1.85 21.60
C SER A 194 -6.31 -2.18 20.50
N LEU A 195 -7.58 -1.85 20.73
CA LEU A 195 -8.69 -2.03 19.78
C LEU A 195 -9.23 -0.69 19.26
N SER A 196 -8.47 0.40 19.42
CA SER A 196 -8.78 1.68 18.79
C SER A 196 -8.68 1.56 17.26
N ALA A 197 -9.50 2.31 16.53
CA ALA A 197 -9.51 2.26 15.06
C ALA A 197 -8.14 2.59 14.42
N HIS A 198 -7.32 3.44 15.08
CA HIS A 198 -5.95 3.71 14.63
C HIS A 198 -5.04 2.48 14.76
N VAL A 199 -5.03 1.82 15.92
CA VAL A 199 -4.20 0.62 16.14
C VAL A 199 -4.64 -0.51 15.22
N LEU A 200 -5.95 -0.67 15.03
CA LEU A 200 -6.48 -1.69 14.12
C LEU A 200 -6.15 -1.39 12.66
N LEU A 201 -6.13 -0.12 12.23
CA LEU A 201 -5.70 0.28 10.89
C LEU A 201 -4.22 -0.09 10.66
N ASP A 202 -3.36 0.22 11.63
CA ASP A 202 -1.93 -0.09 11.55
C ASP A 202 -1.69 -1.61 11.49
N ASN A 203 -2.36 -2.37 12.36
CA ASN A 203 -2.30 -3.83 12.39
C ASN A 203 -2.79 -4.45 11.07
N LEU A 204 -3.88 -3.92 10.49
CA LEU A 204 -4.43 -4.40 9.22
C LEU A 204 -3.49 -4.07 8.05
N ALA A 205 -2.88 -2.89 8.03
CA ALA A 205 -1.88 -2.51 7.04
C ALA A 205 -0.62 -3.39 7.12
N ALA A 206 -0.16 -3.71 8.34
CA ALA A 206 0.95 -4.64 8.57
C ALA A 206 0.60 -6.06 8.08
N LYS A 207 -0.60 -6.56 8.42
CA LYS A 207 -1.13 -7.84 7.90
C LYS A 207 -1.15 -7.84 6.37
N ALA A 208 -1.67 -6.78 5.74
CA ALA A 208 -1.81 -6.68 4.29
C ALA A 208 -0.46 -6.69 3.56
N THR A 209 0.50 -5.88 4.00
CA THR A 209 1.84 -5.86 3.40
C THR A 209 2.57 -7.20 3.60
N ALA A 210 2.46 -7.82 4.77
CA ALA A 210 3.03 -9.14 5.04
C ALA A 210 2.38 -10.25 4.19
N THR A 211 1.05 -10.22 4.03
CA THR A 211 0.31 -11.13 3.16
C THR A 211 0.79 -10.99 1.71
N LEU A 212 0.87 -9.77 1.18
CA LEU A 212 1.31 -9.54 -0.19
C LEU A 212 2.75 -9.99 -0.42
N ALA A 213 3.67 -9.68 0.51
CA ALA A 213 5.05 -10.12 0.43
C ALA A 213 5.15 -11.65 0.45
N THR A 214 4.37 -12.30 1.30
CA THR A 214 4.28 -13.77 1.38
C THR A 214 3.75 -14.34 0.07
N LEU A 215 2.65 -13.83 -0.48
CA LEU A 215 2.11 -14.33 -1.74
C LEU A 215 3.11 -14.19 -2.91
N HIS A 216 3.84 -13.08 -2.98
CA HIS A 216 4.95 -12.94 -3.93
C HIS A 216 6.04 -13.98 -3.74
N LEU A 217 6.40 -14.29 -2.50
CA LEU A 217 7.42 -15.30 -2.19
C LEU A 217 6.97 -16.67 -2.66
N LEU A 218 5.74 -17.05 -2.34
CA LEU A 218 5.17 -18.34 -2.71
C LEU A 218 5.06 -18.51 -4.22
N GLU A 219 4.50 -17.53 -4.93
CA GLU A 219 4.35 -17.57 -6.39
C GLU A 219 5.71 -17.68 -7.08
N ARG A 220 6.71 -16.91 -6.64
CA ARG A 220 8.04 -16.89 -7.27
C ARG A 220 8.87 -18.14 -6.99
N GLN A 221 8.62 -18.80 -5.86
CA GLN A 221 9.31 -20.05 -5.51
C GLN A 221 8.53 -21.30 -5.91
N GLY A 222 7.31 -21.14 -6.45
CA GLY A 222 6.42 -22.26 -6.74
C GLY A 222 6.09 -23.08 -5.49
N ILE A 223 5.93 -22.41 -4.34
CA ILE A 223 5.58 -23.06 -3.08
C ILE A 223 4.06 -23.04 -2.94
N GLU A 224 3.47 -24.23 -2.77
CA GLU A 224 2.04 -24.35 -2.48
C GLU A 224 1.74 -23.84 -1.07
N PRO A 225 0.81 -22.88 -0.88
CA PRO A 225 0.53 -22.33 0.45
C PRO A 225 0.14 -23.40 1.48
N THR A 226 -0.58 -24.44 1.06
CA THR A 226 -1.02 -25.53 1.93
C THR A 226 0.08 -26.52 2.31
N SER A 227 1.29 -26.41 1.74
CA SER A 227 2.44 -27.23 2.14
C SER A 227 3.25 -26.63 3.28
N ILE A 228 2.85 -25.47 3.81
CA ILE A 228 3.57 -24.76 4.87
C ILE A 228 2.98 -25.19 6.22
N ASP A 229 3.77 -25.93 7.00
CA ASP A 229 3.35 -26.38 8.33
C ASP A 229 3.37 -25.25 9.37
N TYR A 230 4.35 -24.35 9.26
CA TYR A 230 4.58 -23.29 10.24
C TYR A 230 5.01 -21.99 9.56
N VAL A 231 4.44 -20.89 10.05
CA VAL A 231 4.88 -19.53 9.71
C VAL A 231 5.47 -18.92 10.98
N LEU A 232 6.72 -18.45 10.90
CA LEU A 232 7.38 -17.74 11.98
C LEU A 232 7.39 -16.25 11.65
N GLY A 233 6.61 -15.46 12.40
CA GLY A 233 6.59 -14.02 12.27
C GLY A 233 7.72 -13.38 13.07
N CYS A 234 8.59 -12.62 12.38
CA CYS A 234 9.61 -11.77 13.00
C CYS A 234 9.39 -10.34 12.49
N GLY A 235 8.35 -9.68 12.99
CA GLY A 235 7.98 -8.32 12.60
C GLY A 235 8.58 -7.26 13.53
N GLU A 236 9.04 -6.16 12.95
CA GLU A 236 9.18 -4.85 13.60
C GLU A 236 8.33 -3.87 12.81
N GLU A 237 7.60 -2.99 13.49
CA GLU A 237 6.73 -2.00 12.88
C GLU A 237 7.36 -0.61 13.01
N ALA A 238 7.61 0.04 11.87
CA ALA A 238 8.10 1.41 11.84
C ALA A 238 7.21 2.25 10.92
N ILE A 239 6.45 3.17 11.51
CA ILE A 239 5.61 4.14 10.79
C ILE A 239 6.38 5.46 10.73
N GLY A 240 6.71 5.93 9.53
CA GLY A 240 7.51 7.12 9.25
C GLY A 240 6.76 8.15 8.42
#